data_AF-A0A391NYM8-F1
#
_entry.id   AF-A0A391NYM8-F1
#
_cell.length_a   1.000
_cell.length_b   1.000
_cell.length_c   1.000
_cell.angle_alpha   90.00
_cell.angle_beta   90.00
_cell.angle_gamma   90.00
#
_symmetry.space_group_name_H-M   'P 1'
#
loop_
_entity.id
_entity.type
_entity.pdbx_description
1 polymer ?
#
loop_
_entity_poly.entity_id
_entity_poly.type
_entity_poly.pdbx_seq_one_letter_code
_entity_poly.pdbx_strand_id
1 'polypeptide(L)' 'MNLFFKGKTFKPHKRAKDTGKRAELSRHAQATLGSGNLREAVTLPEGEDLNEWLAVNTCDFFDQINMLYGTIAEFCTK' A
#
# COMPACT_ATOMS: atom_id res chain seq x y z
N MET A 1 -15.71 -2.71 -22.23
CA MET A 1 -15.79 -1.80 -21.08
C MET A 1 -14.40 -1.23 -20.82
N ASN A 2 -14.20 0.08 -20.93
CA ASN A 2 -12.91 0.70 -20.61
C ASN A 2 -12.83 0.96 -19.10
N LEU A 3 -12.12 0.10 -18.38
CA LEU A 3 -11.90 0.18 -16.92
C LEU A 3 -10.95 1.31 -16.48
N PHE A 4 -10.34 2.05 -17.41
CA PHE A 4 -9.34 3.07 -17.10
C PHE A 4 -9.88 4.48 -17.39
N PHE A 5 -10.72 5.00 -16.49
CA PHE A 5 -11.10 6.42 -16.49
C PHE A 5 -9.91 7.28 -16.03
N LYS A 6 -9.09 7.71 -17.00
CA LYS A 6 -7.92 8.58 -16.75
C LYS A 6 -8.39 9.94 -16.21
N GLY A 7 -8.09 10.22 -14.93
CA GLY A 7 -8.05 11.58 -14.37
C GLY A 7 -9.24 12.09 -13.54
N LYS A 8 -10.25 11.27 -13.20
CA LYS A 8 -11.40 11.74 -12.38
C LYS A 8 -11.27 11.48 -10.89
N THR A 9 -10.58 10.41 -10.49
CA THR A 9 -10.56 9.92 -9.09
C THR A 9 -9.41 10.50 -8.27
N PHE A 10 -8.19 10.55 -8.80
CA PHE A 10 -7.06 11.17 -8.10
C PHE A 10 -7.04 12.69 -8.28
N LYS A 11 -7.32 13.44 -7.21
CA LYS A 11 -7.27 14.90 -7.17
C LYS A 11 -6.22 15.34 -6.14
N PRO A 12 -4.97 15.61 -6.55
CA PRO A 12 -3.92 16.02 -5.62
C PRO A 12 -4.25 17.40 -5.06
N HIS A 13 -4.46 17.48 -3.75
CA HIS A 13 -4.57 18.76 -3.06
C HIS A 13 -3.17 19.34 -2.81
N LYS A 14 -2.98 20.65 -2.99
CA LYS A 14 -1.69 21.32 -2.69
C LYS A 14 -1.27 20.97 -1.25
N ARG A 15 0.01 20.60 -1.10
CA ARG A 15 0.60 20.11 0.16
C ARG A 15 0.37 21.11 1.30
N ALA A 16 -0.10 20.63 2.45
CA ALA A 16 0.02 21.36 3.70
C ALA A 16 1.50 21.64 4.00
N LYS A 17 1.81 22.74 4.70
CA LYS A 17 3.18 23.06 5.16
C LYS A 17 3.78 21.82 5.82
N ASP A 18 4.94 21.39 5.35
CA ASP A 18 5.65 20.25 5.94
C ASP A 18 6.12 20.64 7.35
N THR A 19 5.42 20.15 8.36
CA THR A 19 5.69 20.45 9.77
C THR A 19 6.75 19.55 10.38
N GLY A 20 7.49 18.74 9.60
CA GLY A 20 8.53 17.82 10.09
C GLY A 20 7.99 16.61 10.86
N LYS A 21 6.85 16.76 11.55
CA LYS A 21 6.13 15.70 12.28
C LYS A 21 5.80 14.49 11.39
N ARG A 22 5.46 14.73 10.11
CA ARG A 22 5.19 13.63 9.15
C ARG A 22 6.44 12.80 8.87
N ALA A 23 7.59 13.44 8.72
CA ALA A 23 8.86 12.76 8.50
C ALA A 23 9.27 11.94 9.74
N GLU A 24 9.07 12.51 10.94
CA GLU A 24 9.32 11.82 12.21
C GLU A 24 8.46 10.56 12.38
N LEU A 25 7.14 10.67 12.14
CA LEU A 25 6.22 9.53 12.21
C LEU A 25 6.59 8.45 11.19
N SER A 26 7.00 8.85 9.98
CA SER A 26 7.46 7.91 8.96
C SER A 26 8.72 7.15 9.39
N ARG A 27 9.64 7.81 10.10
CA ARG A 27 10.86 7.18 10.64
C ARG A 27 10.52 6.14 11.71
N HIS A 28 9.60 6.46 12.62
CA HIS A 28 9.15 5.49 13.65
C HIS A 28 8.49 4.26 13.02
N ALA A 29 7.65 4.44 12.00
CA ALA A 29 7.03 3.33 11.28
C ALA A 29 8.06 2.41 10.58
N GLN A 30 9.07 3.01 9.93
CA GLN A 30 10.14 2.26 9.26
C GLN A 30 10.97 1.39 10.22
N ALA A 31 11.17 1.84 11.46
CA ALA A 31 11.91 1.07 12.46
C ALA A 31 11.21 -0.24 12.88
N THR A 32 9.90 -0.36 12.64
CA THR A 32 9.08 -1.49 13.13
C THR A 32 8.76 -2.57 12.10
N LEU A 33 9.08 -2.35 10.81
CA LEU A 33 8.64 -3.22 9.70
C LEU A 33 9.59 -4.41 9.41
N GLY A 34 10.65 -4.60 10.21
CA GLY A 34 11.65 -5.66 9.99
C GLY A 34 12.68 -5.30 8.92
N SER A 35 13.84 -5.97 8.96
CA SER A 35 15.03 -5.64 8.16
C SER A 35 15.21 -6.48 6.89
N GLY A 36 14.16 -7.18 6.44
CA GLY A 36 14.23 -8.04 5.25
C GLY A 36 14.41 -7.23 3.96
N ASN A 37 15.10 -7.81 2.97
CA ASN A 37 15.21 -7.20 1.64
C ASN A 37 13.89 -7.38 0.86
N LEU A 38 12.94 -6.48 1.09
CA LEU A 38 11.64 -6.51 0.41
C LEU A 38 11.75 -6.47 -1.12
N ARG A 39 12.82 -5.91 -1.69
CA ARG A 39 13.00 -5.85 -3.15
C ARG A 39 13.20 -7.24 -3.74
N GLU A 40 13.98 -8.08 -3.07
CA GLU A 40 14.19 -9.46 -3.48
C GLU A 40 12.90 -10.26 -3.29
N ALA A 41 12.21 -10.07 -2.16
CA ALA A 41 10.99 -10.81 -1.84
C ALA A 41 9.82 -10.59 -2.81
N VAL A 42 9.76 -9.43 -3.48
CA VAL A 42 8.69 -9.12 -4.47
C VAL A 42 9.06 -9.45 -5.91
N THR A 43 10.27 -9.95 -6.14
CA THR A 43 10.73 -10.30 -7.49
C THR A 43 10.03 -11.58 -7.98
N LEU A 44 9.62 -11.60 -9.24
CA LEU A 44 9.03 -12.79 -9.87
C LEU A 44 10.04 -13.95 -9.79
N PRO A 45 9.70 -15.10 -9.16
CA PRO A 45 10.60 -16.24 -9.12
C PRO A 45 10.86 -16.83 -10.51
N GLU A 46 12.03 -17.43 -10.71
CA GLU A 46 12.39 -18.04 -11.99
C GLU A 46 11.46 -19.22 -12.30
N GLY A 47 10.85 -19.20 -13.49
CA GLY A 47 9.95 -20.25 -13.96
C GLY A 47 8.47 -20.05 -13.64
N GLU A 48 8.12 -19.02 -12.86
CA GLU A 48 6.72 -18.73 -12.49
C GLU A 48 6.01 -17.83 -13.52
N ASP A 49 4.69 -17.96 -13.61
CA ASP A 49 3.88 -17.07 -14.44
C ASP A 49 3.68 -15.70 -13.77
N LEU A 50 3.84 -14.64 -14.55
CA LEU A 50 3.72 -13.27 -14.06
C LEU A 50 2.31 -12.95 -13.55
N ASN A 51 1.26 -13.44 -14.22
CA ASN A 51 -0.11 -13.12 -13.82
C ASN A 51 -0.51 -13.89 -12.58
N GLU A 52 -0.08 -15.14 -12.43
CA GLU A 52 -0.27 -15.91 -11.20
C GLU A 52 0.45 -15.25 -10.01
N TRP A 53 1.70 -14.82 -10.19
CA TRP A 53 2.45 -14.10 -9.17
C TRP A 53 1.76 -12.80 -8.74
N LEU A 54 1.28 -12.01 -9.71
CA LEU A 54 0.52 -10.78 -9.44
C LEU A 54 -0.82 -11.07 -8.75
N ALA A 55 -1.52 -12.14 -9.14
CA ALA A 55 -2.80 -12.51 -8.57
C ALA A 55 -2.66 -12.87 -7.09
N VAL A 56 -1.70 -13.74 -6.75
CA VAL A 56 -1.43 -14.15 -5.36
C VAL A 56 -1.10 -12.93 -4.50
N ASN A 57 -0.16 -12.10 -4.93
CA ASN A 57 0.22 -10.90 -4.18
C ASN A 57 -0.94 -9.89 -4.04
N THR A 58 -1.79 -9.76 -5.06
CA THR A 58 -2.95 -8.85 -5.01
C THR A 58 -3.97 -9.33 -3.97
N CYS A 59 -4.23 -10.64 -3.90
CA CYS A 59 -5.10 -11.22 -2.87
C CYS A 59 -4.52 -11.01 -1.47
N ASP A 60 -3.23 -11.26 -1.28
CA ASP A 60 -2.56 -11.06 0.01
C ASP A 60 -2.63 -9.60 0.47
N PHE A 61 -2.40 -8.64 -0.42
CA PHE A 61 -2.54 -7.21 -0.10
C PHE A 61 -3.99 -6.84 0.23
N PHE A 62 -4.96 -7.38 -0.49
CA PHE A 62 -6.37 -7.14 -0.20
C PHE A 62 -6.71 -7.59 1.22
N ASP A 63 -6.33 -8.81 1.61
CA ASP A 63 -6.62 -9.34 2.94
C ASP A 63 -5.91 -8.54 4.03
N GLN A 64 -4.63 -8.18 3.83
CA GLN A 64 -3.89 -7.35 4.77
C GLN A 64 -4.51 -5.96 4.94
N ILE A 65 -4.88 -5.29 3.85
CA ILE A 65 -5.52 -3.97 3.89
C ILE A 65 -6.89 -4.06 4.56
N ASN A 66 -7.67 -5.11 4.25
CA ASN A 66 -8.99 -5.32 4.82
C ASN A 66 -8.91 -5.54 6.33
N MET A 67 -7.99 -6.38 6.80
CA MET A 67 -7.73 -6.56 8.23
C MET A 67 -7.29 -5.26 8.90
N LEU A 68 -6.35 -4.53 8.29
CA LEU A 68 -5.87 -3.25 8.81
C LEU A 68 -7.00 -2.23 8.92
N TYR A 69 -7.82 -2.08 7.87
CA TYR A 69 -8.97 -1.18 7.91
C TYR A 69 -9.99 -1.62 8.95
N GLY A 70 -10.22 -2.92 9.12
CA GLY A 70 -11.07 -3.48 10.16
C GLY A 70 -10.71 -2.98 11.57
N THR A 71 -9.43 -2.75 11.86
CA THR A 71 -8.98 -2.22 13.17
C THR A 71 -9.40 -0.78 13.44
N ILE A 72 -9.71 0.00 12.41
CA ILE A 72 -10.07 1.43 12.52
C ILE A 72 -11.48 1.73 12.02
N ALA A 73 -12.21 0.73 11.52
CA ALA A 73 -13.47 0.92 10.80
C ALA A 73 -14.53 1.63 11.65
N GLU A 74 -14.61 1.32 12.95
CA GLU A 74 -15.55 1.97 13.88
C GLU A 74 -15.27 3.48 14.09
N PHE A 75 -14.01 3.91 13.92
CA PHE A 75 -13.60 5.30 14.06
C PHE A 75 -13.68 6.08 12.74
N CYS A 76 -13.86 5.39 11.61
CA CYS A 76 -13.92 5.98 10.26
C CYS A 76 -15.38 6.19 9.82
N THR A 77 -16.04 7.19 10.40
CA THR A 77 -17.44 7.51 10.11
C THR A 77 -17.60 8.62 9.05
N LYS A 78 -18.84 8.82 8.58
CA LYS A 78 -19.19 9.93 7.66
C LYS A 78 -19.08 11.30 8.31
#